data_AF-A0A7V1W0W7-F1
#
_entry.id   AF-A0A7V1W0W7-F1
#
_cell.length_a   1.000
_cell.length_b   1.000
_cell.length_c   1.000
_cell.angle_alpha   90.00
_cell.angle_beta   90.00
_cell.angle_gamma   90.00
#
_symmetry.space_group_name_H-M   'P 1'
#
loop_
_entity.id
_entity.type
_entity.pdbx_description
1 polymer ?
#
loop_
_entity_poly.entity_id
_entity_poly.type
_entity_poly.pdbx_seq_one_letter_code
_entity_poly.pdbx_strand_id
1 'polypeptide(L)'
;MTQPIGDPLAAKAQADLIVERAAQQLRKLLHDLVAQLDPFPPFPGAFFTYAIEIEPEAAARTDRGCIVLAPDGEIYEFIMGVDLEGFDPTGFADPVAMRKEELKKLDLHPRDYVVYAHSAISRVTELLLERREEGAGASGA
;
A
#
# COMPACT_ATOMS: atom_id res chain seq x y z
N MET A 1 -33.20 -17.40 25.12
CA MET A 1 -32.17 -18.18 25.85
C MET A 1 -30.84 -17.87 25.19
N THR A 2 -30.04 -16.99 25.79
CA THR A 2 -28.69 -16.70 25.30
C THR A 2 -27.83 -17.91 25.62
N GLN A 3 -27.41 -18.67 24.60
CA GLN A 3 -26.47 -19.77 24.84
C GLN A 3 -25.18 -19.21 25.45
N PRO A 4 -24.54 -19.94 26.39
CA PRO A 4 -23.26 -19.50 26.92
C PRO A 4 -22.29 -19.37 25.75
N ILE A 5 -21.67 -18.20 25.63
CA ILE A 5 -20.53 -18.00 24.73
C ILE A 5 -19.54 -19.11 25.10
N GLY A 6 -19.26 -20.02 24.16
CA GLY A 6 -18.29 -21.09 24.36
C GLY A 6 -16.96 -20.50 24.86
N ASP A 7 -16.13 -21.32 25.52
CA ASP A 7 -14.86 -20.93 26.16
C ASP A 7 -14.25 -19.65 25.54
N PRO A 8 -14.23 -18.51 26.27
CA PRO A 8 -13.76 -17.24 25.74
C PRO A 8 -12.36 -17.29 25.12
N LEU A 9 -11.48 -18.16 25.63
CA LEU A 9 -10.15 -18.35 25.08
C LEU A 9 -10.21 -19.06 23.71
N ALA A 10 -11.03 -20.10 23.58
CA ALA A 10 -11.27 -20.77 22.31
C ALA A 10 -11.90 -19.81 21.28
N ALA A 11 -12.82 -18.94 21.71
CA ALA A 11 -13.43 -17.93 20.84
C ALA A 11 -12.38 -16.92 20.33
N LYS A 12 -11.50 -16.43 21.20
CA LYS A 12 -10.39 -15.54 20.82
C LYS A 12 -9.44 -16.23 19.82
N ALA A 13 -9.00 -17.45 20.12
CA ALA A 13 -8.10 -18.19 19.24
C ALA A 13 -8.71 -18.41 17.85
N GLN A 14 -10.01 -18.72 17.79
CA GLN A 14 -10.71 -18.84 16.52
C GLN A 14 -10.76 -17.52 15.76
N ALA A 15 -10.97 -16.39 16.44
CA ALA A 15 -10.95 -15.06 15.82
C ALA A 15 -9.56 -14.72 15.25
N ASP A 16 -8.49 -15.01 15.99
CA ASP A 16 -7.11 -14.77 15.53
C ASP A 16 -6.81 -15.57 14.26
N LEU A 17 -7.19 -16.87 14.21
CA LEU A 17 -7.02 -17.73 13.04
C LEU A 17 -7.80 -17.23 11.81
N ILE A 18 -9.00 -16.67 12.00
CA ILE A 18 -9.79 -16.08 10.91
C ILE A 18 -9.05 -14.89 10.30
N VAL A 19 -8.51 -14.00 11.15
CA VAL A 19 -7.78 -12.81 10.69
C VAL A 19 -6.48 -13.20 10.00
N GLU A 20 -5.72 -14.16 10.53
CA GLU A 20 -4.50 -14.66 9.89
C GLU A 20 -4.78 -15.22 8.49
N ARG A 21 -5.81 -16.04 8.35
CA ARG A 21 -6.21 -16.59 7.05
C ARG A 21 -6.64 -15.50 6.08
N ALA A 22 -7.43 -14.54 6.55
CA ALA A 22 -7.87 -13.41 5.72
C ALA A 22 -6.67 -12.60 5.21
N ALA A 23 -5.70 -12.29 6.08
CA ALA A 23 -4.48 -11.58 5.71
C ALA A 23 -3.69 -12.31 4.61
N GLN A 24 -3.52 -13.63 4.74
CA GLN A 24 -2.80 -14.44 3.73
C GLN A 24 -3.53 -14.46 2.38
N GLN A 25 -4.86 -14.60 2.39
CA GLN A 25 -5.67 -14.63 1.18
C GLN A 25 -5.68 -13.26 0.47
N LEU A 26 -5.81 -12.18 1.23
CA LEU A 26 -5.75 -10.82 0.69
C LEU A 26 -4.37 -10.51 0.10
N ARG A 27 -3.29 -10.96 0.74
CA ARG A 27 -1.92 -10.79 0.22
C ARG A 27 -1.76 -11.40 -1.16
N LYS A 28 -2.19 -12.65 -1.31
CA LYS A 28 -2.15 -13.34 -2.61
C LYS A 28 -2.96 -12.57 -3.66
N LEU A 29 -4.20 -12.20 -3.34
CA LEU A 29 -5.07 -11.47 -4.25
C LEU A 29 -4.46 -10.13 -4.66
N LEU A 30 -3.86 -9.40 -3.72
CA LEU A 30 -3.23 -8.12 -3.97
C LEU A 30 -2.05 -8.26 -4.93
N HIS A 31 -1.21 -9.28 -4.77
CA HIS A 31 -0.11 -9.58 -5.71
C HIS A 31 -0.65 -9.89 -7.12
N ASP A 32 -1.70 -10.71 -7.22
CA ASP A 32 -2.33 -11.07 -8.51
C ASP A 32 -2.94 -9.85 -9.22
N LEU A 33 -3.49 -8.88 -8.47
CA LEU A 33 -4.03 -7.63 -9.01
C LEU A 33 -2.92 -6.65 -9.42
N VAL A 34 -1.89 -6.50 -8.60
CA VAL A 34 -0.74 -5.64 -8.89
C VAL A 34 0.00 -6.11 -10.14
N ALA A 35 0.12 -7.42 -10.36
CA ALA A 35 0.72 -7.97 -11.57
C ALA A 35 -0.02 -7.59 -12.88
N GLN A 36 -1.27 -7.12 -12.79
CA GLN A 36 -2.03 -6.62 -13.95
C GLN A 36 -1.78 -5.13 -14.23
N LEU A 37 -1.15 -4.41 -13.30
CA LEU A 37 -0.76 -3.01 -13.48
C LEU A 37 0.63 -2.92 -14.11
N ASP A 38 0.69 -3.14 -15.42
CA ASP A 38 1.91 -2.99 -16.22
C ASP A 38 1.72 -1.94 -17.34
N PRO A 39 2.46 -0.81 -17.34
CA PRO A 39 3.42 -0.41 -16.31
C PRO A 39 2.73 -0.06 -14.99
N PHE A 40 3.44 -0.21 -13.87
CA PHE A 40 2.94 0.22 -12.56
C PHE A 40 2.94 1.76 -12.49
N PRO A 41 1.94 2.42 -11.87
CA PRO A 41 1.86 3.88 -11.89
C PRO A 41 2.98 4.56 -11.09
N PRO A 42 3.47 5.73 -11.54
CA PRO A 42 4.38 6.55 -10.76
C PRO A 42 3.66 7.15 -9.55
N PHE A 43 4.37 7.31 -8.43
CA PHE A 43 3.81 7.97 -7.26
C PHE A 43 3.71 9.49 -7.50
N PRO A 44 2.58 10.15 -7.18
CA PRO A 44 2.41 11.58 -7.41
C PRO A 44 3.50 12.43 -6.74
N GLY A 45 4.16 13.27 -7.53
CA GLY A 45 5.22 14.16 -7.04
C GLY A 45 6.54 13.47 -6.69
N ALA A 46 6.66 12.15 -6.89
CA ALA A 46 7.92 11.43 -6.85
C ALA A 46 8.67 11.52 -8.18
N PHE A 47 10.01 11.48 -8.10
CA PHE A 47 10.87 11.50 -9.28
C PHE A 47 11.22 10.09 -9.76
N PHE A 48 11.36 9.14 -8.84
CA PHE A 48 11.87 7.79 -9.14
C PHE A 48 11.03 6.67 -8.49
N THR A 49 10.05 7.03 -7.67
CA THR A 49 9.21 6.05 -6.96
C THR A 49 7.92 5.72 -7.73
N TYR A 50 7.64 4.43 -7.84
CA TYR A 50 6.40 3.88 -8.35
C TYR A 50 5.64 3.27 -7.19
N ALA A 51 4.50 3.84 -6.83
CA ALA A 51 3.72 3.40 -5.70
C ALA A 51 2.27 3.91 -5.82
N ILE A 52 1.33 3.23 -5.15
CA ILE A 52 -0.07 3.66 -5.03
C ILE A 52 -0.33 3.99 -3.57
N GLU A 53 -0.80 5.20 -3.29
CA GLU A 53 -1.17 5.61 -1.93
C GLU A 53 -2.36 4.78 -1.41
N ILE A 54 -2.27 4.36 -0.15
CA ILE A 54 -3.30 3.59 0.56
C ILE A 54 -3.75 4.40 1.78
N GLU A 55 -4.98 4.91 1.73
CA GLU A 55 -5.62 5.57 2.86
C GLU A 55 -6.75 4.70 3.42
N PRO A 56 -6.54 3.97 4.52
CA PRO A 56 -7.63 3.25 5.16
C PRO A 56 -8.49 4.23 5.97
N GLU A 57 -9.67 4.56 5.48
CA GLU A 57 -10.64 5.44 6.18
C GLU A 57 -10.88 5.00 7.64
N ALA A 58 -10.91 3.68 7.90
CA ALA A 58 -11.22 3.10 9.21
C ALA A 58 -10.00 2.90 10.13
N ALA A 59 -8.77 3.12 9.65
CA ALA A 59 -7.54 2.84 10.41
C ALA A 59 -6.43 3.86 10.17
N ALA A 60 -6.78 5.09 9.77
CA ALA A 60 -5.83 6.20 9.69
C ALA A 60 -5.22 6.43 11.09
N ARG A 61 -4.01 5.89 11.29
CA ARG A 61 -3.25 6.12 12.50
C ARG A 61 -2.35 7.31 12.28
N THR A 62 -2.41 8.27 13.22
CA THR A 62 -1.61 9.50 13.14
C THR A 62 -0.10 9.28 13.30
N ASP A 63 0.32 8.07 13.71
CA ASP A 63 1.73 7.72 13.91
C ASP A 63 2.38 7.02 12.69
N ARG A 64 1.65 6.86 11.59
CA ARG A 64 2.18 6.29 10.33
C ARG A 64 2.23 7.38 9.27
N GLY A 65 3.34 7.42 8.52
CA GLY A 65 3.51 8.31 7.38
C GLY A 65 2.65 7.89 6.17
N CYS A 66 3.06 8.30 4.98
CA CYS A 66 2.38 7.94 3.73
C CYS A 66 2.51 6.42 3.51
N ILE A 67 1.41 5.69 3.57
CA ILE A 67 1.40 4.24 3.34
C ILE A 67 1.09 3.97 1.88
N VAL A 68 1.89 3.12 1.26
CA VAL A 68 1.81 2.87 -0.17
C VAL A 68 1.92 1.39 -0.51
N LEU A 69 1.29 1.01 -1.62
CA LEU A 69 1.48 -0.26 -2.30
C LEU A 69 2.61 -0.11 -3.32
N ALA A 70 3.61 -1.00 -3.28
CA ALA A 70 4.70 -1.02 -4.24
C ALA A 70 4.47 -2.05 -5.37
N PRO A 71 5.28 -2.03 -6.45
CA PRO A 71 5.10 -2.91 -7.61
C PRO A 71 5.28 -4.41 -7.32
N ASP A 72 5.87 -4.76 -6.18
CA ASP A 72 6.01 -6.15 -5.72
C ASP A 72 4.74 -6.70 -5.03
N GLY A 73 3.70 -5.87 -4.88
CA GLY A 73 2.45 -6.23 -4.19
C GLY A 73 2.51 -6.07 -2.67
N GLU A 74 3.61 -5.57 -2.13
CA GLU A 74 3.83 -5.40 -0.70
C GLU A 74 3.58 -3.95 -0.24
N ILE A 75 3.38 -3.77 1.07
CA ILE A 75 2.99 -2.49 1.67
C ILE A 75 4.19 -1.84 2.37
N TYR A 76 4.40 -0.56 2.07
CA TYR A 76 5.53 0.23 2.53
C TYR A 76 5.06 1.54 3.15
N GLU A 77 5.93 2.15 3.95
CA GLU A 77 5.86 3.57 4.28
C GLU A 77 6.79 4.30 3.30
N PHE A 78 6.23 5.27 2.59
CA PHE A 78 6.97 6.15 1.69
C PHE A 78 7.51 7.34 2.47
N ILE A 79 8.83 7.49 2.46
CA ILE A 79 9.55 8.51 3.18
C ILE A 79 10.27 9.40 2.16
N MET A 80 9.88 10.68 2.15
CA MET A 80 10.60 11.71 1.41
C MET A 80 11.55 12.45 2.37
N GLY A 81 12.77 12.69 1.91
CA GLY A 81 13.78 13.42 2.66
C GLY A 81 14.72 14.19 1.75
N VAL A 82 15.73 14.78 2.39
CA VAL A 82 16.82 15.48 1.72
C VAL A 82 18.11 14.78 2.12
N ASP A 83 18.90 14.38 1.13
CA ASP A 83 20.26 13.91 1.33
C ASP A 83 21.18 15.11 1.52
N LEU A 84 21.64 15.27 2.76
CA LEU A 84 22.55 16.35 3.17
C LEU A 84 24.02 15.92 3.12
N GLU A 85 24.34 14.64 2.89
CA GLU A 85 25.72 14.17 2.85
C GLU A 85 26.47 14.67 1.59
N GLY A 86 25.73 15.03 0.53
CA GLY A 86 26.23 15.70 -0.67
C GLY A 86 26.11 17.23 -0.67
N PHE A 87 25.75 17.85 0.46
CA PHE A 87 25.55 19.31 0.54
C PHE A 87 26.90 20.05 0.56
N ASP A 88 27.27 20.65 -0.58
CA ASP A 88 28.34 21.63 -0.66
C ASP A 88 27.80 23.02 -0.27
N PRO A 89 28.20 23.58 0.89
CA PRO A 89 27.73 24.90 1.35
C PRO A 89 28.23 26.05 0.46
N THR A 90 29.18 25.80 -0.44
CA THR A 90 29.82 26.79 -1.32
C THR A 90 29.34 26.70 -2.77
N GLY A 91 28.53 25.68 -3.11
CA GLY A 91 28.02 25.41 -4.46
C GLY A 91 26.50 25.52 -4.56
N PHE A 92 26.00 25.70 -5.78
CA PHE A 92 24.57 25.59 -6.08
C PHE A 92 24.24 24.10 -6.19
N ALA A 93 23.75 23.50 -5.11
CA ALA A 93 23.29 22.12 -5.18
C ALA A 93 21.94 22.03 -5.87
N ASP A 94 21.81 21.12 -6.84
CA ASP A 94 20.53 20.83 -7.50
C ASP A 94 19.53 20.26 -6.49
N PRO A 95 18.41 20.95 -6.19
CA PRO A 95 17.41 20.48 -5.25
C PRO A 95 16.82 19.10 -5.62
N VAL A 96 16.83 18.74 -6.91
CA VAL A 96 16.40 17.42 -7.38
C VAL A 96 17.42 16.35 -7.00
N ALA A 97 18.71 16.65 -7.16
CA ALA A 97 19.79 15.72 -6.82
C ALA A 97 19.90 15.46 -5.30
N MET A 98 19.44 16.40 -4.48
CA MET A 98 19.40 16.25 -3.02
C MET A 98 18.16 15.52 -2.52
N ARG A 99 17.19 15.21 -3.38
CA ARG A 99 15.96 14.56 -2.95
C ARG A 99 16.20 13.08 -2.70
N LYS A 100 15.84 12.61 -1.50
CA LYS A 100 15.87 11.21 -1.12
C LYS A 100 14.44 10.66 -1.07
N GLU A 101 14.21 9.57 -1.77
CA GLU A 101 12.95 8.82 -1.74
C GLU A 101 13.25 7.41 -1.24
N GLU A 102 12.57 6.98 -0.19
CA GLU A 102 12.79 5.68 0.45
C GLU A 102 11.47 4.95 0.66
N LEU A 103 11.46 3.66 0.32
CA LEU A 103 10.35 2.75 0.62
C LEU A 103 10.77 1.85 1.79
N LYS A 104 10.20 2.11 2.96
CA LYS A 104 10.44 1.31 4.16
C LYS A 104 9.36 0.23 4.28
N LYS A 105 9.75 -1.04 4.16
CA LYS A 105 8.79 -2.15 4.23
C LYS A 105 8.11 -2.21 5.59
N LEU A 106 6.79 -2.34 5.60
CA LEU A 106 6.01 -2.45 6.83
C LEU A 106 5.80 -3.91 7.22
N ASP A 107 6.24 -4.26 8.42
CA ASP A 107 5.87 -5.51 9.07
C ASP A 107 4.55 -5.31 9.82
N LEU A 108 3.44 -5.54 9.10
CA LEU A 108 2.10 -5.34 9.63
C LEU A 108 1.58 -6.61 10.31
N HIS A 109 1.08 -6.46 11.53
CA HIS A 109 0.29 -7.50 12.18
C HIS A 109 -0.92 -7.86 11.28
N PRO A 110 -1.35 -9.13 11.19
CA PRO A 110 -2.45 -9.56 10.32
C PRO A 110 -3.72 -8.70 10.42
N ARG A 111 -4.07 -8.28 11.65
CA ARG A 111 -5.20 -7.35 11.91
C ARG A 111 -5.09 -6.02 11.16
N ASP A 112 -3.90 -5.42 11.16
CA ASP A 112 -3.65 -4.17 10.46
C ASP A 112 -3.57 -4.45 8.95
N TYR A 113 -2.85 -5.50 8.57
CA TYR A 113 -2.67 -5.89 7.17
C TYR A 113 -4.01 -6.04 6.43
N VAL A 114 -5.01 -6.69 7.05
CA VAL A 114 -6.35 -6.84 6.44
C VAL A 114 -6.96 -5.50 6.06
N VAL A 115 -6.83 -4.47 6.90
CA VAL A 115 -7.43 -3.15 6.65
C VAL A 115 -6.71 -2.43 5.51
N TYR A 116 -5.38 -2.41 5.52
CA TYR A 116 -4.61 -1.79 4.43
C TYR A 116 -4.77 -2.55 3.12
N ALA A 117 -4.68 -3.88 3.14
CA ALA A 117 -4.80 -4.70 1.94
C ALA A 117 -6.18 -4.56 1.29
N HIS A 118 -7.26 -4.50 2.08
CA HIS A 118 -8.60 -4.24 1.55
C HIS A 118 -8.67 -2.87 0.85
N SER A 119 -8.14 -1.81 1.48
CA SER A 119 -8.11 -0.46 0.90
C SER A 119 -7.26 -0.40 -0.37
N ALA A 120 -6.11 -1.09 -0.37
CA ALA A 120 -5.23 -1.21 -1.53
C ALA A 120 -5.92 -1.94 -2.70
N ILE A 121 -6.63 -3.04 -2.42
CA ILE A 121 -7.39 -3.78 -3.45
C ILE A 121 -8.45 -2.89 -4.08
N SER A 122 -9.19 -2.11 -3.30
CA SER A 122 -10.16 -1.14 -3.84
C SER A 122 -9.48 -0.17 -4.80
N ARG A 123 -8.37 0.45 -4.37
CA ARG A 123 -7.65 1.43 -5.19
C ARG A 123 -7.05 0.83 -6.47
N VAL A 124 -6.46 -0.36 -6.39
CA VAL A 124 -5.95 -1.09 -7.57
C VAL A 124 -7.08 -1.45 -8.52
N THR A 125 -8.25 -1.81 -7.98
CA THR A 125 -9.43 -2.14 -8.80
C THR A 125 -9.90 -0.91 -9.58
N GLU A 126 -9.99 0.26 -8.95
CA GLU A 126 -10.32 1.52 -9.62
C GLU A 126 -9.36 1.80 -10.78
N LEU A 127 -8.05 1.73 -10.54
CA LEU A 127 -7.03 1.97 -11.57
C LEU A 127 -7.13 0.97 -12.74
N LEU A 128 -7.42 -0.31 -12.47
CA LEU A 128 -7.61 -1.31 -13.50
C LEU A 128 -8.87 -1.06 -14.33
N LEU A 129 -9.93 -0.54 -13.73
CA LEU A 129 -11.17 -0.17 -14.43
C LEU A 129 -10.94 1.07 -15.30
N GLU A 130 -10.32 2.12 -14.76
CA GLU A 130 -9.95 3.35 -15.49
C GLU A 130 -9.16 3.01 -16.77
N ARG A 131 -8.13 2.15 -16.66
CA ARG A 131 -7.34 1.70 -17.83
C ARG A 131 -8.15 0.95 -18.89
N ARG A 132 -9.16 0.18 -18.47
CA ARG A 132 -10.04 -0.54 -19.42
C ARG A 132 -10.93 0.42 -20.19
N GLU A 133 -11.41 1.47 -19.53
CA GLU A 133 -12.23 2.51 -20.17
C GLU A 133 -11.40 3.33 -21.17
N GLU A 134 -10.18 3.73 -20.79
CA GLU A 134 -9.25 4.43 -21.66
C GLU A 134 -8.85 3.59 -22.90
N GLY A 135 -8.54 2.32 -22.69
CA GLY A 135 -8.22 1.38 -23.78
C GLY A 135 -9.39 1.13 -24.73
N ALA A 136 -10.62 1.03 -24.20
CA ALA A 136 -11.82 0.87 -25.02
C ALA A 136 -12.10 2.13 -25.86
N GLY A 137 -11.93 3.32 -25.29
CA GLY A 137 -12.08 4.60 -25.98
C GLY A 137 -11.05 4.82 -27.10
N ALA A 138 -9.81 4.36 -26.91
CA ALA A 138 -8.76 4.45 -27.93
C ALA A 138 -8.92 3.46 -29.09
N SER A 139 -9.64 2.35 -28.90
CA SER A 139 -9.89 1.32 -29.94
C SER A 139 -11.11 1.59 -30.83
N GLY A 140 -11.92 2.61 -30.50
CA GLY A 140 -13.15 2.98 -31.20
C GLY A 140 -13.08 4.26 -32.02
N ALA A 141 -11.91 4.88 -32.16
CA ALA A 141 -11.63 6.08 -32.95
C ALA A 141 -10.74 5.74 -34.15
#